data_AF-A0A933USI6-F1
#
_entry.id   AF-A0A933USI6-F1
#
_cell.length_a   1.000
_cell.length_b   1.000
_cell.length_c   1.000
_cell.angle_alpha   90.00
_cell.angle_beta   90.00
_cell.angle_gamma   90.00
#
_symmetry.space_group_name_H-M   'P 1'
#
loop_
_entity.id
_entity.type
_entity.pdbx_description
1 polymer ?
#
loop_
_entity_poly.entity_id
_entity_poly.type
_entity_poly.pdbx_seq_one_letter_code
_entity_poly.pdbx_strand_id
1 'polypeptide(L)'
;MGPRLIASLILAAFVLASAPAWAQAKAKGKNQARGCFTKPEHAAEQQVRQGIRLREYGWRCEETPYSAKTLELWTGIDKKFGKDFAKVTETREKAFQREFPESWKTDLEVWNGRIVLHYRHLYLSKRACVEAKNQLEQIDKKGFKTFQAIAAKAKPDVIMDYKICP
;
A
#
# COMPACT_ATOMS: atom_id res chain seq x y z
N MET A 1 66.08 7.85 52.52
CA MET A 1 66.02 8.89 51.46
C MET A 1 66.89 8.40 50.30
N GLY A 2 66.43 8.12 49.09
CA GLY A 2 65.10 8.32 48.50
C GLY A 2 64.91 7.41 47.27
N PRO A 3 63.67 7.32 46.76
CA PRO A 3 63.32 6.51 45.61
C PRO A 3 63.44 7.34 44.33
N ARG A 4 64.06 6.80 43.29
CA ARG A 4 63.91 7.30 41.92
C ARG A 4 63.85 6.11 40.99
N LEU A 5 62.80 6.09 40.15
CA LEU A 5 62.63 5.38 38.87
C LEU A 5 61.31 4.60 38.79
N ILE A 6 60.17 5.29 38.81
CA ILE A 6 59.00 4.88 38.02
C ILE A 6 58.28 6.17 37.61
N ALA A 7 58.69 6.76 36.49
CA ALA A 7 58.02 7.93 35.93
C ALA A 7 58.13 7.86 34.40
N SER A 8 57.34 6.99 33.78
CA SER A 8 57.04 7.03 32.36
C SER A 8 55.85 6.10 32.11
N LEU A 9 54.95 6.53 31.23
CA LEU A 9 53.62 5.97 30.94
C LEU A 9 52.54 6.35 31.96
N ILE A 10 51.85 7.45 31.70
CA ILE A 10 50.39 7.58 31.54
C ILE A 10 50.18 9.03 31.09
N LEU A 11 50.38 9.31 29.80
CA LEU A 11 49.98 10.58 29.22
C LEU A 11 49.74 10.44 27.71
N ALA A 12 48.77 9.62 27.33
CA ALA A 12 48.17 9.68 26.00
C ALA A 12 46.79 9.01 26.03
N ALA A 13 45.84 9.59 25.29
CA ALA A 13 44.48 9.11 25.05
C ALA A 13 43.38 9.49 26.05
N PHE A 14 43.15 10.79 26.23
CA PHE A 14 41.85 11.33 26.66
C PHE A 14 41.37 12.45 25.74
N VAL A 15 41.41 12.22 24.42
CA VAL A 15 40.84 13.14 23.41
C VAL A 15 40.14 12.33 22.34
N LEU A 16 38.99 11.72 22.66
CA LEU A 16 38.07 11.11 21.66
C LEU A 16 36.71 10.81 22.30
N ALA A 17 36.05 11.82 22.86
CA ALA A 17 34.66 11.67 23.33
C ALA A 17 33.85 12.95 23.18
N SER A 18 33.90 13.57 22.00
CA SER A 18 32.95 14.60 21.60
C SER A 18 32.48 14.32 20.19
N ALA A 19 31.94 13.12 19.98
CA ALA A 19 31.11 12.86 18.81
C ALA A 19 29.85 13.73 18.93
N PRO A 20 29.48 14.52 17.91
CA PRO A 20 28.36 15.43 17.99
C PRO A 20 27.06 14.64 18.15
N ALA A 21 26.35 14.87 19.25
CA ALA A 21 25.00 14.37 19.53
C ALA A 21 23.96 14.69 18.43
N TRP A 22 24.34 15.52 17.45
CA TRP A 22 23.53 15.92 16.31
C TRP A 22 23.40 14.82 15.24
N ALA A 23 24.26 13.80 15.26
CA ALA A 23 24.15 12.65 14.35
C ALA A 23 23.04 11.67 14.74
N GLN A 24 22.60 11.65 16.01
CA GLN A 24 21.53 10.75 16.47
C GLN A 24 20.11 11.31 16.25
N ALA A 25 19.97 12.60 15.96
CA ALA A 25 18.66 13.21 15.69
C ALA A 25 18.12 12.91 14.28
N LYS A 26 18.99 12.65 13.29
CA LYS A 26 18.56 12.33 11.91
C LYS A 26 18.21 10.86 11.69
N ALA A 27 18.61 9.96 12.59
CA ALA A 27 18.32 8.53 12.47
C ALA A 27 16.94 8.13 13.05
N LYS A 28 16.32 8.98 13.87
CA LYS A 28 14.96 8.72 14.42
C LYS A 28 13.81 9.00 13.42
N GLY A 29 14.08 9.55 12.24
CA GLY A 29 13.05 10.03 11.31
C GLY A 29 12.66 9.09 10.15
N LYS A 30 13.31 7.94 9.96
CA LYS A 30 13.04 7.06 8.79
C LYS A 30 12.06 5.91 9.05
N ASN A 31 11.86 5.52 10.30
CA ASN A 31 11.06 4.35 10.67
C ASN A 31 9.91 4.68 11.63
N GLN A 32 9.58 5.96 11.83
CA GLN A 32 8.44 6.35 12.64
C GLN A 32 7.21 6.45 11.73
N ALA A 33 6.12 5.79 12.12
CA ALA A 33 4.83 5.90 11.43
C ALA A 33 4.46 7.40 11.31
N ARG A 34 4.26 7.87 10.09
CA ARG A 34 3.87 9.25 9.76
C ARG A 34 2.35 9.45 9.84
N GLY A 35 1.59 8.36 9.84
CA GLY A 35 0.13 8.37 9.80
C GLY A 35 -0.43 8.89 8.47
N CYS A 36 0.35 8.83 7.39
CA CYS A 36 -0.04 9.34 6.07
C CYS A 36 0.61 8.53 4.94
N PHE A 37 -0.01 8.56 3.75
CA PHE A 37 0.52 7.95 2.53
C PHE A 37 1.10 9.01 1.60
N THR A 38 2.21 8.70 0.95
CA THR A 38 2.70 9.52 -0.18
C THR A 38 1.72 9.43 -1.36
N LYS A 39 1.80 10.35 -2.33
CA LYS A 39 0.94 10.32 -3.53
C LYS A 39 1.00 8.97 -4.29
N PRO A 40 2.18 8.36 -4.49
CA PRO A 40 2.25 7.03 -5.13
C PRO A 40 1.60 5.92 -4.31
N GLU A 41 1.72 5.95 -2.98
CA GLU A 41 1.10 4.97 -2.09
C GLU A 41 -0.42 5.11 -2.05
N HIS A 42 -0.91 6.35 -2.09
CA HIS A 42 -2.33 6.65 -2.22
C HIS A 42 -2.89 6.14 -3.55
N ALA A 43 -2.16 6.36 -4.66
CA ALA A 43 -2.53 5.82 -5.96
C ALA A 43 -2.51 4.28 -5.98
N ALA A 44 -1.55 3.65 -5.29
CA ALA A 44 -1.50 2.20 -5.15
C ALA A 44 -2.71 1.66 -4.37
N GLU A 45 -3.11 2.31 -3.28
CA GLU A 45 -4.32 1.95 -2.53
C GLU A 45 -5.58 2.06 -3.39
N GLN A 46 -5.75 3.15 -4.14
CA GLN A 46 -6.85 3.32 -5.09
C GLN A 46 -6.90 2.18 -6.11
N GLN A 47 -5.74 1.83 -6.68
CA GLN A 47 -5.62 0.75 -7.64
C GLN A 47 -5.99 -0.59 -7.02
N VAL A 48 -5.46 -0.93 -5.84
CA VAL A 48 -5.79 -2.20 -5.19
C VAL A 48 -7.28 -2.31 -4.86
N ARG A 49 -7.90 -1.25 -4.33
CA ARG A 49 -9.36 -1.25 -4.10
C ARG A 49 -10.16 -1.42 -5.38
N GLN A 50 -9.79 -0.74 -6.45
CA GLN A 50 -10.49 -0.88 -7.73
C GLN A 50 -10.29 -2.29 -8.33
N GLY A 51 -9.10 -2.87 -8.21
CA GLY A 51 -8.82 -4.25 -8.61
C GLY A 51 -9.70 -5.23 -7.85
N ILE A 52 -9.81 -5.06 -6.53
CA ILE A 52 -10.67 -5.88 -5.69
C ILE A 52 -12.14 -5.69 -6.07
N ARG A 53 -12.60 -4.45 -6.30
CA ARG A 53 -13.95 -4.17 -6.81
C ARG A 53 -14.25 -4.99 -8.07
N LEU A 54 -13.38 -4.89 -9.06
CA LEU A 54 -13.55 -5.54 -10.36
C LEU A 54 -13.49 -7.07 -10.25
N ARG A 55 -12.64 -7.60 -9.36
CA ARG A 55 -12.63 -9.03 -9.01
C ARG A 55 -14.00 -9.47 -8.48
N GLU A 56 -14.51 -8.78 -7.45
CA GLU A 56 -15.78 -9.13 -6.82
C GLU A 56 -16.96 -9.02 -7.82
N TYR A 57 -17.01 -7.96 -8.64
CA TYR A 57 -17.99 -7.88 -9.72
C TYR A 57 -17.81 -8.99 -10.76
N GLY A 58 -16.56 -9.35 -11.09
CA GLY A 58 -16.22 -10.44 -12.00
C GLY A 58 -16.92 -11.74 -11.61
N TRP A 59 -16.81 -12.13 -10.34
CA TRP A 59 -17.48 -13.30 -9.78
C TRP A 59 -18.99 -13.12 -9.67
N ARG A 60 -19.45 -12.06 -8.98
CA ARG A 60 -20.87 -11.93 -8.61
C ARG A 60 -21.80 -11.58 -9.76
N CYS A 61 -21.30 -10.96 -10.83
CA CYS A 61 -22.09 -10.70 -12.03
C CYS A 61 -22.13 -11.87 -13.01
N GLU A 62 -21.35 -12.92 -12.78
CA GLU A 62 -21.47 -14.18 -13.53
C GLU A 62 -22.72 -14.96 -13.11
N GLU A 63 -23.09 -14.86 -11.82
CA GLU A 63 -24.23 -15.55 -11.24
C GLU A 63 -25.59 -15.06 -11.79
N THR A 64 -26.58 -15.95 -11.80
CA THR A 64 -27.99 -15.62 -12.07
C THR A 64 -28.50 -14.60 -11.03
N PRO A 65 -29.26 -13.56 -11.41
CA PRO A 65 -29.89 -13.33 -12.71
C PRO A 65 -29.07 -12.47 -13.70
N TYR A 66 -27.81 -12.17 -13.41
CA TYR A 66 -27.05 -11.19 -14.20
C TYR A 66 -26.35 -11.80 -15.41
N SER A 67 -25.71 -12.95 -15.24
CA SER A 67 -25.05 -13.72 -16.31
C SER A 67 -24.24 -12.85 -17.29
N ALA A 68 -23.48 -11.89 -16.74
CA ALA A 68 -22.88 -10.80 -17.50
C ALA A 68 -21.63 -11.22 -18.30
N LYS A 69 -21.11 -12.45 -18.08
CA LYS A 69 -19.85 -12.94 -18.66
C LYS A 69 -18.65 -12.09 -18.25
N THR A 70 -18.57 -11.78 -16.97
CA THR A 70 -17.53 -10.89 -16.39
C THR A 70 -16.37 -11.67 -15.79
N LEU A 71 -16.59 -12.93 -15.40
CA LEU A 71 -15.57 -13.72 -14.73
C LEU A 71 -14.38 -14.02 -15.66
N GLU A 72 -14.67 -14.44 -16.89
CA GLU A 72 -13.64 -14.73 -17.91
C GLU A 72 -12.82 -13.49 -18.27
N LEU A 73 -13.48 -12.32 -18.36
CA LEU A 73 -12.79 -11.06 -18.60
C LEU A 73 -11.83 -10.71 -17.45
N TRP A 74 -12.29 -10.84 -16.20
CA TRP A 74 -11.44 -10.59 -15.04
C TRP A 74 -10.24 -11.54 -14.99
N THR A 75 -10.45 -12.85 -15.16
CA THR A 75 -9.35 -13.83 -15.10
C THR A 75 -8.33 -13.62 -16.22
N GLY A 76 -8.79 -13.24 -17.42
CA GLY A 76 -7.91 -12.85 -18.52
C GLY A 76 -7.06 -11.62 -18.20
N ILE A 77 -7.67 -10.58 -17.64
CA ILE A 77 -7.00 -9.34 -17.22
C ILE A 77 -5.98 -9.61 -16.10
N ASP A 78 -6.35 -10.38 -15.08
CA ASP A 78 -5.47 -10.72 -13.96
C ASP A 78 -4.24 -11.51 -14.45
N LYS A 79 -4.45 -12.49 -15.34
CA LYS A 79 -3.34 -13.22 -15.96
C LYS A 79 -2.44 -12.31 -16.81
N LYS A 80 -3.03 -11.39 -17.59
CA LYS A 80 -2.31 -10.50 -18.51
C LYS A 80 -1.49 -9.43 -17.79
N PHE A 81 -2.03 -8.87 -16.70
CA PHE A 81 -1.42 -7.75 -15.96
C PHE A 81 -1.00 -8.11 -14.53
N GLY A 82 -0.90 -9.40 -14.19
CA GLY A 82 -0.62 -9.88 -12.84
C GLY A 82 0.67 -9.31 -12.23
N LYS A 83 1.71 -9.08 -13.04
CA LYS A 83 2.95 -8.42 -12.59
C LYS A 83 2.72 -6.97 -12.16
N ASP A 84 1.89 -6.24 -12.90
CA ASP A 84 1.55 -4.86 -12.57
C ASP A 84 0.69 -4.80 -11.30
N PHE A 85 -0.30 -5.70 -11.18
CA PHE A 85 -1.10 -5.85 -9.96
C PHE A 85 -0.25 -6.22 -8.73
N ALA A 86 0.72 -7.13 -8.88
CA ALA A 86 1.64 -7.48 -7.80
C ALA A 86 2.45 -6.27 -7.33
N LYS A 87 2.97 -5.45 -8.26
CA LYS A 87 3.75 -4.26 -7.94
C LYS A 87 2.96 -3.21 -7.14
N VAL A 88 1.70 -2.97 -7.50
CA VAL A 88 0.85 -2.02 -6.76
C VAL A 88 0.44 -2.58 -5.40
N THR A 89 0.23 -3.89 -5.31
CA THR A 89 -0.03 -4.58 -4.04
C THR A 89 1.17 -4.50 -3.09
N GLU A 90 2.38 -4.72 -3.60
CA GLU A 90 3.61 -4.58 -2.81
C GLU A 90 3.83 -3.13 -2.34
N THR A 91 3.57 -2.15 -3.21
CA THR A 91 3.68 -0.72 -2.86
C THR A 91 2.74 -0.37 -1.71
N ARG A 92 1.50 -0.84 -1.81
CA ARG A 92 0.49 -0.71 -0.76
C ARG A 92 0.96 -1.39 0.52
N GLU A 93 1.37 -2.65 0.45
CA GLU A 93 1.82 -3.42 1.60
C GLU A 93 2.95 -2.71 2.37
N LYS A 94 3.98 -2.22 1.67
CA LYS A 94 5.08 -1.46 2.29
C LYS A 94 4.61 -0.19 2.98
N ALA A 95 3.61 0.50 2.40
CA ALA A 95 3.01 1.67 3.03
C ALA A 95 2.31 1.28 4.34
N PHE A 96 1.49 0.22 4.33
CA PHE A 96 0.81 -0.24 5.54
C PHE A 96 1.77 -0.75 6.61
N GLN A 97 2.79 -1.53 6.24
CA GLN A 97 3.83 -2.02 7.16
C GLN A 97 4.53 -0.88 7.90
N ARG A 98 4.83 0.21 7.19
CA ARG A 98 5.50 1.38 7.77
C ARG A 98 4.57 2.21 8.66
N GLU A 99 3.34 2.44 8.21
CA GLU A 99 2.41 3.34 8.91
C GLU A 99 1.65 2.65 10.04
N PHE A 100 1.55 1.31 10.04
CA PHE A 100 0.79 0.52 11.01
C PHE A 100 1.55 -0.75 11.48
N PRO A 101 2.77 -0.63 12.03
CA PRO A 101 3.68 -1.76 12.24
C PRO A 101 3.18 -2.86 13.20
N GLU A 102 2.32 -2.53 14.17
CA GLU A 102 1.81 -3.49 15.16
C GLU A 102 0.46 -4.12 14.76
N SER A 103 -0.33 -3.44 13.91
CA SER A 103 -1.69 -3.84 13.55
C SER A 103 -1.83 -4.32 12.11
N TRP A 104 -0.82 -4.13 11.26
CA TRP A 104 -0.91 -4.53 9.85
C TRP A 104 -0.90 -6.04 9.63
N LYS A 105 -0.76 -6.93 10.61
CA LYS A 105 -0.86 -8.41 10.39
C LYS A 105 -1.94 -9.09 11.22
N THR A 106 -2.18 -8.60 12.43
CA THR A 106 -2.96 -9.25 13.49
C THR A 106 -4.38 -8.75 13.56
N ASP A 107 -4.59 -7.46 13.31
CA ASP A 107 -5.91 -6.88 13.32
C ASP A 107 -6.54 -7.01 11.95
N LEU A 108 -6.93 -8.22 11.57
CA LEU A 108 -7.82 -8.42 10.42
C LEU A 108 -9.05 -7.50 10.54
N GLU A 109 -9.48 -7.10 11.74
CA GLU A 109 -10.54 -6.11 11.95
C GLU A 109 -10.12 -4.62 11.83
N VAL A 110 -8.85 -4.26 12.06
CA VAL A 110 -8.31 -2.93 11.70
C VAL A 110 -7.93 -2.87 10.22
N TRP A 111 -7.60 -4.01 9.60
CA TRP A 111 -7.68 -4.18 8.15
C TRP A 111 -9.13 -3.96 7.69
N ASN A 112 -10.12 -4.46 8.42
CA ASN A 112 -11.53 -4.34 8.08
C ASN A 112 -12.11 -2.94 8.18
N GLY A 113 -11.38 -2.00 8.79
CA GLY A 113 -11.83 -0.63 8.97
C GLY A 113 -11.85 0.21 7.69
N ARG A 114 -11.17 -0.21 6.60
CA ARG A 114 -11.24 0.37 5.23
C ARG A 114 -10.26 -0.25 4.22
N ILE A 115 -9.41 -1.23 4.59
CA ILE A 115 -8.74 -2.07 3.58
C ILE A 115 -9.80 -2.97 2.95
N VAL A 116 -10.14 -2.67 1.70
CA VAL A 116 -11.14 -3.44 0.99
C VAL A 116 -10.52 -4.76 0.56
N LEU A 117 -10.53 -5.79 1.41
CA LEU A 117 -10.18 -7.17 1.01
C LEU A 117 -11.26 -7.80 0.13
N HIS A 118 -12.50 -7.46 0.46
CA HIS A 118 -13.73 -7.73 -0.28
C HIS A 118 -14.62 -6.48 -0.15
N TYR A 119 -15.41 -6.17 -1.17
CA TYR A 119 -16.42 -5.11 -1.06
C TYR A 119 -17.61 -5.60 -0.22
N ARG A 120 -17.67 -5.19 1.06
CA ARG A 120 -18.74 -5.58 2.01
C ARG A 120 -20.14 -5.16 1.56
N HIS A 121 -20.24 -4.10 0.77
CA HIS A 121 -21.50 -3.57 0.23
C HIS A 121 -21.39 -3.34 -1.28
N LEU A 122 -21.20 -4.42 -2.04
CA LEU A 122 -21.31 -4.35 -3.49
C LEU A 122 -22.79 -4.20 -3.86
N TYR A 123 -23.21 -3.01 -4.31
CA TYR A 123 -24.56 -2.81 -4.84
C TYR A 123 -24.70 -3.56 -6.17
N LEU A 124 -25.19 -4.79 -6.10
CA LEU A 124 -25.44 -5.61 -7.28
C LEU A 124 -26.75 -5.19 -7.94
N SER A 125 -26.63 -4.82 -9.21
CA SER A 125 -27.76 -4.56 -10.10
C SER A 125 -27.32 -4.87 -11.53
N LYS A 126 -28.29 -5.08 -12.43
CA LYS A 126 -27.99 -5.30 -13.86
C LYS A 126 -27.13 -4.16 -14.43
N ARG A 127 -27.44 -2.91 -14.06
CA ARG A 127 -26.68 -1.73 -14.47
C ARG A 127 -25.24 -1.78 -13.95
N ALA A 128 -25.03 -2.10 -12.67
CA ALA A 128 -23.70 -2.19 -12.09
C ALA A 128 -22.86 -3.30 -12.75
N CYS A 129 -23.47 -4.44 -13.09
CA CYS A 129 -22.81 -5.52 -13.82
C CYS A 129 -22.41 -5.13 -15.24
N VAL A 130 -23.28 -4.42 -15.97
CA VAL A 130 -22.96 -3.88 -17.30
C VAL A 130 -21.81 -2.87 -17.21
N GLU A 131 -21.82 -1.99 -16.21
CA GLU A 131 -20.76 -1.02 -16.01
C GLU A 131 -19.42 -1.71 -15.69
N ALA A 132 -19.40 -2.69 -14.79
CA ALA A 132 -18.21 -3.47 -14.47
C ALA A 132 -17.68 -4.20 -15.70
N LYS A 133 -18.55 -4.83 -16.50
CA LYS A 133 -18.18 -5.44 -17.78
C LYS A 133 -17.52 -4.44 -18.72
N ASN A 134 -18.13 -3.28 -18.93
CA ASN A 134 -17.58 -2.23 -19.80
C ASN A 134 -16.20 -1.75 -19.32
N GLN A 135 -15.97 -1.69 -18.00
CA GLN A 135 -14.66 -1.37 -17.45
C GLN A 135 -13.65 -2.47 -17.74
N LEU A 136 -14.00 -3.74 -17.51
CA LEU A 136 -13.15 -4.90 -17.80
C LEU A 136 -12.78 -4.95 -19.30
N GLU A 137 -13.75 -4.83 -20.20
CA GLU A 137 -13.50 -4.82 -21.65
C GLU A 137 -12.57 -3.67 -22.08
N GLN A 138 -12.74 -2.48 -21.50
CA GLN A 138 -11.84 -1.36 -21.76
C GLN A 138 -10.42 -1.62 -21.25
N ILE A 139 -10.27 -2.24 -20.08
CA ILE A 139 -8.96 -2.58 -19.52
C ILE A 139 -8.27 -3.65 -20.36
N ASP A 140 -8.98 -4.70 -20.75
CA ASP A 140 -8.40 -5.74 -21.59
C ASP A 140 -7.93 -5.18 -22.94
N LYS A 141 -8.76 -4.33 -23.58
CA LYS A 141 -8.47 -3.73 -24.89
C LYS A 141 -7.37 -2.67 -24.84
N LYS A 142 -7.38 -1.77 -23.84
CA LYS A 142 -6.51 -0.58 -23.80
C LYS A 142 -5.35 -0.68 -22.81
N GLY A 143 -5.31 -1.75 -22.02
CA GLY A 143 -4.22 -2.08 -21.12
C GLY A 143 -4.25 -1.38 -19.76
N PHE A 144 -3.22 -1.67 -18.96
CA PHE A 144 -3.15 -1.33 -17.53
C PHE A 144 -3.24 0.17 -17.23
N LYS A 145 -2.77 1.06 -18.12
CA LYS A 145 -2.94 2.51 -17.94
C LYS A 145 -4.42 2.93 -17.87
N THR A 146 -5.30 2.21 -18.58
CA THR A 146 -6.75 2.44 -18.52
C THR A 146 -7.30 2.03 -17.16
N PHE A 147 -6.84 0.90 -16.62
CA PHE A 147 -7.15 0.50 -15.24
C PHE A 147 -6.73 1.58 -14.24
N GLN A 148 -5.50 2.11 -14.34
CA GLN A 148 -5.02 3.17 -13.46
C GLN A 148 -5.87 4.45 -13.56
N ALA A 149 -6.30 4.83 -14.77
CA ALA A 149 -7.17 5.98 -14.98
C ALA A 149 -8.58 5.77 -14.39
N ILE A 150 -9.12 4.56 -14.47
CA ILE A 150 -10.40 4.20 -13.82
C ILE A 150 -10.24 4.26 -12.29
N ALA A 151 -9.19 3.66 -11.74
CA ALA A 151 -8.91 3.67 -10.30
C ALA A 151 -8.74 5.10 -9.76
N ALA A 152 -8.08 5.99 -10.50
CA ALA A 152 -7.91 7.39 -10.13
C ALA A 152 -9.22 8.20 -10.12
N LYS A 153 -10.32 7.70 -10.70
CA LYS A 153 -11.66 8.31 -10.60
C LYS A 153 -12.44 7.82 -9.38
N ALA A 154 -12.07 6.68 -8.79
CA ALA A 154 -12.62 6.15 -7.54
C ALA A 154 -12.07 6.85 -6.27
N LYS A 155 -11.59 8.10 -6.43
CA LYS A 155 -10.92 8.94 -5.43
C LYS A 155 -11.63 9.13 -4.08
N PRO A 156 -12.97 9.27 -3.99
CA PRO A 156 -13.61 9.72 -2.76
C PRO A 156 -13.29 8.82 -1.57
N ASP A 157 -13.26 7.50 -1.78
CA ASP A 157 -13.15 6.56 -0.68
C ASP A 157 -11.75 6.57 -0.06
N VAL A 158 -10.66 6.71 -0.84
CA VAL A 158 -9.30 6.58 -0.29
C VAL A 158 -8.82 7.86 0.41
N ILE A 159 -9.22 9.05 -0.06
CA ILE A 159 -8.84 10.32 0.55
C ILE A 159 -9.49 10.50 1.92
N MET A 160 -10.69 9.94 2.10
CA MET A 160 -11.40 9.95 3.37
C MET A 160 -10.77 9.02 4.42
N ASP A 161 -9.90 8.10 3.99
CA ASP A 161 -9.37 7.02 4.82
C ASP A 161 -7.93 7.27 5.22
N TYR A 162 -7.12 7.76 4.29
CA TYR A 162 -5.70 7.97 4.48
C TYR A 162 -5.29 9.36 4.02
N LYS A 163 -4.69 10.12 4.93
CA LYS A 163 -4.14 11.44 4.63
C LYS A 163 -2.98 11.31 3.63
N ILE A 164 -2.88 12.27 2.72
CA ILE A 164 -1.70 12.40 1.86
C ILE A 164 -0.63 13.16 2.64
N CYS A 165 0.59 12.63 2.67
CA CYS A 165 1.71 13.32 3.32
C CYS A 165 2.01 14.64 2.59
N PRO A 166 2.35 15.71 3.34
CA PRO A 166 2.78 16.98 2.75
C PRO A 166 4.06 16.84 1.91
#